data_AF-A0A0A8L542-F1
#
_entry.id   AF-A0A0A8L542-F1
#
_cell.length_a   1.000
_cell.length_b   1.000
_cell.length_c   1.000
_cell.angle_alpha   90.00
_cell.angle_beta   90.00
_cell.angle_gamma   90.00
#
_symmetry.space_group_name_H-M   'P 1'
#
loop_
_entity.id
_entity.type
_entity.pdbx_description
1 polymer ?
#
loop_
_entity_poly.entity_id
_entity_poly.type
_entity_poly.pdbx_seq_one_letter_code
_entity_poly.pdbx_strand_id
1 'polypeptide(L)'
;MRRNTKFPKAFSPLEIPKIIIDYKHNLIAKNGKIPDLFLLKFDIQSCYDSIPVQKVMKLVEDQISSEERFFIRCQDVLSTASTRLKKLHVVNGEVNFHENDVVIDSVKTAMLSKEDALSVIRMELFKTSILYRGKCYLRKDGLHQGTPLSSVLVDLIYDDLLESYPAFTSTDDPKPLIIRLVDDFLIVSPSKTYIDRLHKLAQTGFKNFNAHINPQKVLLSSSASEASTNISFCALQLNLKTLEVWKDHSSYNVIGTVFGPSKQLYNKLLWIFEMRLSYNMLDYRLNSWETASKVLKEIALNVVHSFIALFSGKNVTNEAFKEFMFNIYLRVDLHLSSMNMYSAEKSTSSKQLILTTIIDQLRLKKSKFQDILTNVNDSKLLIGL
;
A
#
# COMPACT_ATOMS: atom_id res chain seq x y z
N MET A 1 -0.37 -20.59 4.10
CA MET A 1 -0.43 -20.13 5.49
C MET A 1 0.38 -18.85 5.74
N ARG A 2 -0.27 -17.80 6.23
CA ARG A 2 0.39 -16.61 6.77
C ARG A 2 0.57 -16.80 8.28
N ARG A 3 1.74 -16.47 8.85
CA ARG A 3 1.95 -16.56 10.30
C ARG A 3 0.94 -15.67 11.03
N ASN A 4 0.19 -16.21 11.98
CA ASN A 4 -0.67 -15.40 12.85
C ASN A 4 0.20 -14.56 13.80
N THR A 5 -0.14 -13.28 13.94
CA THR A 5 0.55 -12.33 14.83
C THR A 5 -0.45 -11.51 15.62
N LYS A 6 -0.02 -10.97 16.75
CA LYS A 6 -0.84 -10.11 17.64
C LYS A 6 -1.08 -8.71 17.09
N PHE A 7 -0.31 -8.29 16.09
CA PHE A 7 -0.35 -6.98 15.46
C PHE A 7 -0.90 -7.07 14.02
N PRO A 8 -1.57 -6.01 13.55
CA PRO A 8 -2.05 -5.93 12.17
C PRO A 8 -0.86 -5.89 11.19
N LYS A 9 -0.99 -6.59 10.07
CA LYS A 9 0.03 -6.64 9.02
C LYS A 9 -0.40 -5.79 7.84
N ALA A 10 0.51 -4.92 7.39
CA ALA A 10 0.40 -4.25 6.11
C ALA A 10 1.31 -4.97 5.12
N PHE A 11 0.73 -5.59 4.10
CA PHE A 11 1.50 -6.19 2.99
C PHE A 11 1.69 -5.23 1.83
N SER A 12 0.96 -4.12 1.85
CA SER A 12 1.11 -3.05 0.89
C SER A 12 0.73 -1.71 1.51
N PRO A 13 1.17 -0.59 0.93
CA PRO A 13 0.71 0.72 1.36
C PRO A 13 -0.82 0.90 1.30
N LEU A 14 -1.53 0.09 0.50
CA LEU A 14 -3.00 0.14 0.37
C LEU A 14 -3.74 -0.30 1.64
N GLU A 15 -3.10 -1.11 2.48
CA GLU A 15 -3.71 -1.67 3.68
C GLU A 15 -3.54 -0.75 4.90
N ILE A 16 -2.55 0.14 4.87
CA ILE A 16 -2.24 1.09 5.94
C ILE A 16 -3.47 1.95 6.33
N PRO A 17 -4.21 2.56 5.38
CA PRO A 17 -5.43 3.28 5.69
C PRO A 17 -6.45 2.47 6.50
N LYS A 18 -6.66 1.19 6.15
CA LYS A 18 -7.61 0.31 6.85
C LYS A 18 -7.19 0.05 8.28
N ILE A 19 -5.91 -0.23 8.51
CA ILE A 19 -5.36 -0.45 9.84
C ILE A 19 -5.52 0.82 10.72
N ILE A 20 -5.32 2.00 10.12
CA ILE A 20 -5.46 3.27 10.82
C ILE A 20 -6.93 3.56 11.17
N ILE A 21 -7.89 3.21 10.31
CA ILE A 21 -9.33 3.30 10.63
C ILE A 21 -9.64 2.53 11.91
N ASP A 22 -9.21 1.28 11.99
CA ASP A 22 -9.50 0.42 13.14
C ASP A 22 -8.89 1.01 14.43
N TYR A 23 -7.65 1.51 14.35
CA TYR A 23 -6.99 2.15 15.48
C TYR A 23 -7.69 3.45 15.92
N LYS A 24 -8.02 4.33 14.95
CA LYS A 24 -8.72 5.59 15.19
C LYS A 24 -10.09 5.34 15.84
N HIS A 25 -10.86 4.39 15.33
CA HIS A 25 -12.15 4.00 15.89
C HIS A 25 -12.00 3.52 17.34
N ASN A 26 -11.03 2.65 17.63
CA ASN A 26 -10.80 2.14 18.98
C ASN A 26 -10.39 3.24 19.96
N LEU A 27 -9.56 4.21 19.54
CA LEU A 27 -9.19 5.35 20.37
C LEU A 27 -10.40 6.23 20.68
N ILE A 28 -11.20 6.58 19.68
CA ILE A 28 -12.39 7.42 19.87
C ILE A 28 -13.42 6.71 20.74
N ALA A 29 -13.65 5.41 20.52
CA ALA A 29 -14.59 4.62 21.32
C ALA A 29 -14.17 4.55 22.80
N LYS A 30 -12.87 4.49 23.10
CA LYS A 30 -12.34 4.41 24.47
C LYS A 30 -12.23 5.77 25.16
N ASN A 31 -11.84 6.82 24.43
CA ASN A 31 -11.44 8.10 25.00
C ASN A 31 -12.42 9.25 24.66
N GLY A 32 -13.44 9.01 23.84
CA GLY A 32 -14.37 10.02 23.31
C GLY A 32 -13.76 10.94 22.25
N LYS A 33 -12.44 11.01 22.16
CA LYS A 33 -11.64 11.79 21.20
C LYS A 33 -10.30 11.12 20.95
N ILE A 34 -9.59 11.57 19.93
CA ILE A 34 -8.18 11.18 19.72
C ILE A 34 -7.36 11.87 20.83
N PRO A 35 -6.66 11.10 21.71
CA PRO A 35 -5.80 11.68 22.73
C PRO A 35 -4.50 12.22 22.10
N ASP A 36 -3.63 12.82 22.91
CA ASP A 36 -2.28 13.11 22.44
C ASP A 36 -1.55 11.82 22.10
N LEU A 37 -0.90 11.81 20.93
CA LEU A 37 -0.20 10.67 20.38
C LEU A 37 1.28 10.97 20.22
N PHE A 38 2.08 9.95 20.47
CA PHE A 38 3.51 9.93 20.28
C PHE A 38 3.83 8.89 19.22
N LEU A 39 4.79 9.22 18.36
CA LEU A 39 5.16 8.40 17.22
C LEU A 39 6.65 8.12 17.24
N LEU A 40 6.99 6.86 16.96
CA LEU A 40 8.32 6.42 16.58
C LEU A 40 8.23 5.76 15.22
N LYS A 41 8.98 6.30 14.27
CA LYS A 41 9.23 5.69 12.96
C LYS A 41 10.72 5.37 12.86
N PHE A 42 11.04 4.19 12.36
CA PHE A 42 12.42 3.82 12.05
C PHE A 42 12.46 2.83 10.88
N ASP A 43 13.63 2.73 10.27
CA ASP A 43 13.96 1.82 9.16
C ASP A 43 15.04 0.85 9.65
N ILE A 44 14.96 -0.43 9.28
CA ILE A 44 16.04 -1.39 9.54
C ILE A 44 17.12 -1.25 8.47
N GLN A 45 18.34 -0.95 8.90
CA GLN A 45 19.49 -0.85 8.01
C GLN A 45 19.81 -2.20 7.37
N SER A 46 20.00 -2.21 6.05
CA SER A 46 20.45 -3.38 5.30
C SER A 46 19.61 -4.63 5.60
N CYS A 47 18.29 -4.46 5.61
CA CYS A 47 17.33 -5.45 6.10
C CYS A 47 17.50 -6.84 5.49
N TYR A 48 17.76 -6.95 4.18
CA TYR A 48 18.04 -8.22 3.52
C TYR A 48 19.43 -8.76 3.87
N ASP A 49 20.44 -7.90 3.95
CA ASP A 49 21.83 -8.35 4.12
C ASP A 49 22.14 -8.81 5.54
N SER A 50 21.39 -8.33 6.53
CA SER A 50 21.64 -8.64 7.94
C SER A 50 20.89 -9.88 8.46
N ILE A 51 20.01 -10.49 7.65
CA ILE A 51 19.16 -11.59 8.09
C ILE A 51 19.97 -12.81 8.56
N PRO A 52 19.71 -13.34 9.78
CA PRO A 52 20.34 -14.55 10.28
C PRO A 52 19.72 -15.80 9.64
N VAL A 53 20.30 -16.28 8.54
CA VAL A 53 19.75 -17.36 7.70
C VAL A 53 19.47 -18.67 8.44
N GLN A 54 20.26 -19.00 9.48
CA GLN A 54 20.02 -20.19 10.31
C GLN A 54 18.73 -20.08 11.12
N LYS A 55 18.46 -18.89 11.67
CA LYS A 55 17.22 -18.63 12.41
C LYS A 55 16.01 -18.66 11.48
N VAL A 56 16.14 -18.13 10.27
CA VAL A 56 15.10 -18.22 9.23
C VAL A 56 14.78 -19.67 8.91
N MET A 57 15.80 -20.50 8.69
CA MET A 57 15.60 -21.91 8.37
C MET A 57 14.84 -22.64 9.48
N LYS A 58 15.28 -22.48 10.73
CA LYS A 58 14.58 -23.05 11.89
C LYS A 58 13.13 -22.59 11.97
N LEU A 59 12.91 -21.28 11.77
CA LEU A 59 11.57 -20.72 11.82
C LEU A 59 10.65 -21.33 10.76
N VAL A 60 11.14 -21.49 9.53
CA VAL A 60 10.39 -22.15 8.46
C VAL A 60 10.08 -23.59 8.85
N GLU A 61 11.06 -24.36 9.31
CA GLU A 61 10.88 -25.77 9.72
C GLU A 61 9.83 -25.91 10.83
N ASP A 62 9.85 -25.01 11.82
CA ASP A 62 8.87 -24.96 12.89
C ASP A 62 7.45 -24.65 12.36
N GLN A 63 7.33 -23.68 11.43
CA GLN A 63 6.04 -23.28 10.85
C GLN A 63 5.38 -24.37 10.00
N ILE A 64 6.16 -25.20 9.30
CA ILE A 64 5.64 -26.31 8.48
C ILE A 64 5.86 -27.67 9.14
N SER A 65 6.06 -27.68 10.46
CA SER A 65 6.37 -28.89 11.22
C SER A 65 5.28 -29.96 11.07
N SER A 66 4.01 -29.55 11.13
CA SER A 66 2.82 -30.40 10.98
C SER A 66 2.47 -30.79 9.55
N GLU A 67 3.08 -30.15 8.55
CA GLU A 67 2.76 -30.37 7.14
C GLU A 67 3.65 -31.48 6.57
N GLU A 68 3.06 -32.56 6.06
CA GLU A 68 3.80 -33.61 5.34
C GLU A 68 3.91 -33.31 3.83
N ARG A 69 2.86 -32.72 3.26
CA ARG A 69 2.70 -32.48 1.82
C ARG A 69 1.93 -31.18 1.58
N PHE A 70 2.24 -30.54 0.46
CA PHE A 70 1.56 -29.36 -0.05
C PHE A 70 0.84 -29.69 -1.36
N PHE A 71 -0.46 -29.47 -1.39
CA PHE A 71 -1.28 -29.60 -2.59
C PHE A 71 -1.54 -28.22 -3.18
N ILE A 72 -1.03 -27.97 -4.38
CA ILE A 72 -1.18 -26.71 -5.09
C ILE A 72 -2.23 -26.87 -6.18
N ARG A 73 -3.38 -26.24 -6.02
CA ARG A 73 -4.50 -26.28 -6.98
C ARG A 73 -4.62 -24.96 -7.73
N CYS A 74 -4.77 -25.03 -9.06
CA CYS A 74 -4.96 -23.85 -9.90
C CYS A 74 -6.45 -23.56 -10.10
N GLN A 75 -6.88 -22.34 -9.78
CA GLN A 75 -8.26 -21.89 -9.93
C GLN A 75 -8.30 -20.55 -10.65
N ASP A 76 -9.27 -20.37 -11.55
CA ASP A 76 -9.51 -19.12 -12.26
C ASP A 76 -10.72 -18.42 -11.61
N VAL A 77 -10.50 -17.23 -11.05
CA VAL A 77 -11.50 -16.47 -10.28
C VAL A 77 -11.93 -15.23 -11.07
N LEU A 78 -13.22 -15.07 -11.28
CA LEU A 78 -13.84 -13.85 -11.82
C LEU A 78 -14.64 -13.18 -10.71
N SER A 79 -14.18 -12.01 -10.27
CA SER A 79 -14.90 -11.22 -9.26
C SER A 79 -15.91 -10.29 -9.91
N THR A 80 -17.11 -10.13 -9.36
CA THR A 80 -18.09 -9.15 -9.88
C THR A 80 -17.58 -7.70 -9.83
N ALA A 81 -16.65 -7.40 -8.91
CA ALA A 81 -15.99 -6.10 -8.81
C ALA A 81 -14.91 -5.87 -9.88
N SER A 82 -14.48 -6.90 -10.62
CA SER A 82 -13.48 -6.77 -11.68
C SER A 82 -13.81 -7.64 -12.89
N THR A 83 -13.92 -7.05 -14.08
CA THR A 83 -14.20 -7.80 -15.32
C THR A 83 -13.04 -8.69 -15.81
N ARG A 84 -12.06 -8.98 -14.95
CA ARG A 84 -10.81 -9.66 -15.30
C ARG A 84 -10.72 -11.01 -14.59
N LEU A 85 -10.52 -12.07 -15.38
CA LEU A 85 -10.24 -13.41 -14.87
C LEU A 85 -8.85 -13.43 -14.24
N LYS A 86 -8.76 -13.81 -12.95
CA LYS A 86 -7.53 -13.91 -12.18
C LYS A 86 -7.20 -15.37 -11.91
N LYS A 87 -5.99 -15.80 -12.25
CA LYS A 87 -5.49 -17.13 -11.88
C LYS A 87 -4.93 -17.12 -10.47
N LEU A 88 -5.34 -18.08 -9.66
CA LEU A 88 -4.96 -18.24 -8.26
C LEU A 88 -4.38 -19.64 -8.03
N HIS A 89 -3.30 -19.70 -7.27
CA HIS A 89 -2.71 -20.95 -6.79
C HIS A 89 -3.07 -21.12 -5.31
N VAL A 90 -3.90 -22.12 -5.03
CA VAL A 90 -4.39 -22.46 -3.70
C VAL A 90 -3.53 -23.56 -3.12
N VAL A 91 -2.96 -23.32 -1.94
CA VAL A 91 -2.16 -24.31 -1.23
C VAL A 91 -3.02 -24.92 -0.13
N ASN A 92 -3.12 -26.25 -0.09
CA ASN A 92 -3.86 -27.01 0.92
C ASN A 92 -5.33 -26.56 1.12
N GLY A 93 -5.96 -26.01 0.07
CA GLY A 93 -7.34 -25.53 0.12
C GLY A 93 -7.54 -24.19 0.84
N GLU A 94 -6.47 -23.50 1.27
CA GLU A 94 -6.56 -22.22 1.97
C GLU A 94 -6.85 -21.04 1.03
N VAL A 95 -8.13 -20.73 0.80
CA VAL A 95 -8.55 -19.48 0.12
C VAL A 95 -9.81 -18.90 0.74
N ASN A 96 -9.83 -17.57 0.86
CA ASN A 96 -11.04 -16.80 1.12
C ASN A 96 -11.50 -16.17 -0.19
N PHE A 97 -12.65 -16.61 -0.70
CA PHE A 97 -13.34 -15.95 -1.82
C PHE A 97 -14.24 -14.83 -1.30
N HIS A 98 -14.49 -13.83 -2.13
CA HIS A 98 -15.45 -12.77 -1.82
C HIS A 98 -16.88 -13.22 -2.15
N GLU A 99 -17.84 -12.61 -1.46
CA GLU A 99 -19.26 -12.74 -1.78
C GLU A 99 -19.46 -12.23 -3.22
N ASN A 100 -19.90 -13.10 -4.12
CA ASN A 100 -20.02 -12.90 -5.59
C ASN A 100 -18.77 -13.19 -6.46
N ASP A 101 -17.77 -13.92 -5.96
CA ASP A 101 -16.73 -14.47 -6.83
C ASP A 101 -17.25 -15.71 -7.59
N VAL A 102 -17.06 -15.73 -8.91
CA VAL A 102 -17.25 -16.92 -9.75
C VAL A 102 -15.92 -17.64 -9.85
N VAL A 103 -15.85 -18.86 -9.32
CA VAL A 103 -14.63 -19.67 -9.29
C VAL A 103 -14.75 -20.81 -10.29
N ILE A 104 -13.82 -20.85 -11.24
CA ILE A 104 -13.66 -21.92 -12.22
C ILE A 104 -12.48 -22.77 -11.78
N ASP A 105 -12.76 -24.00 -11.36
CA ASP A 105 -11.71 -24.92 -10.95
C ASP A 105 -11.12 -25.65 -12.15
N SER A 106 -9.83 -25.45 -12.41
CA SER A 106 -9.16 -26.08 -13.56
C SER A 106 -8.78 -27.55 -13.32
N VAL A 107 -9.03 -28.09 -12.12
CA VAL A 107 -8.76 -29.46 -11.65
C VAL A 107 -7.29 -29.88 -11.74
N LYS A 108 -6.38 -28.94 -12.00
CA LYS A 108 -4.92 -29.18 -12.01
C LYS A 108 -4.37 -29.03 -10.59
N THR A 109 -3.95 -30.15 -10.01
CA THR A 109 -3.31 -30.20 -8.69
C THR A 109 -1.88 -30.72 -8.81
N ALA A 110 -0.92 -29.93 -8.35
CA ALA A 110 0.45 -30.38 -8.11
C ALA A 110 0.60 -30.78 -6.64
N MET A 111 1.39 -31.82 -6.38
CA MET A 111 1.73 -32.26 -5.03
C MET A 111 3.23 -32.07 -4.82
N LEU A 112 3.60 -31.39 -3.75
CA LEU A 112 4.97 -31.25 -3.29
C LEU A 112 5.11 -31.89 -1.92
N SER A 113 6.19 -32.62 -1.67
CA SER A 113 6.53 -33.05 -0.31
C SER A 113 7.05 -31.88 0.52
N LYS A 114 7.05 -32.03 1.85
CA LYS A 114 7.74 -31.11 2.76
C LYS A 114 9.20 -30.88 2.36
N GLU A 115 9.90 -31.95 1.97
CA GLU A 115 11.32 -31.87 1.61
C GLU A 115 11.54 -31.15 0.28
N ASP A 116 10.62 -31.25 -0.68
CA ASP A 116 10.69 -30.45 -1.92
C ASP A 116 10.69 -28.95 -1.59
N ALA A 117 9.79 -28.50 -0.73
CA ALA A 117 9.73 -27.10 -0.30
C ALA A 117 10.99 -26.69 0.49
N LEU A 118 11.42 -27.50 1.46
CA LEU A 118 12.61 -27.22 2.26
C LEU A 118 13.88 -27.20 1.42
N SER A 119 13.98 -28.04 0.38
CA SER A 119 15.14 -28.08 -0.51
C SER A 119 15.34 -26.76 -1.26
N VAL A 120 14.25 -26.13 -1.73
CA VAL A 120 14.27 -24.83 -2.40
C VAL A 120 14.66 -23.72 -1.42
N ILE A 121 14.11 -23.76 -0.21
CA ILE A 121 14.44 -22.77 0.84
C ILE A 121 15.92 -22.89 1.25
N ARG A 122 16.43 -24.10 1.46
CA ARG A 122 17.85 -24.34 1.74
C ARG A 122 18.75 -23.89 0.59
N MET A 123 18.31 -24.08 -0.65
CA MET A 123 19.05 -23.59 -1.81
C MET A 123 19.17 -22.05 -1.76
N GLU A 124 18.05 -21.34 -1.57
CA GLU A 124 18.03 -19.88 -1.56
C GLU A 124 18.84 -19.30 -0.39
N LEU A 125 18.69 -19.88 0.81
CA LEU A 125 19.38 -19.45 2.04
C LEU A 125 20.89 -19.74 2.04
N PHE A 126 21.33 -20.89 1.53
CA PHE A 126 22.69 -21.39 1.79
C PHE A 126 23.51 -21.68 0.52
N LYS A 127 22.88 -21.75 -0.65
CA LYS A 127 23.54 -22.17 -1.90
C LYS A 127 23.46 -21.12 -3.01
N THR A 128 23.07 -19.89 -2.69
CA THR A 128 23.03 -18.81 -3.68
C THR A 128 24.40 -18.15 -3.83
N SER A 129 24.89 -18.08 -5.06
CA SER A 129 26.19 -17.49 -5.39
C SER A 129 26.06 -16.33 -6.38
N ILE A 130 27.05 -15.45 -6.36
CA ILE A 130 27.19 -14.32 -7.30
C ILE A 130 28.51 -14.43 -8.05
N LEU A 131 28.48 -14.13 -9.35
CA LEU A 131 29.69 -13.98 -10.15
C LEU A 131 30.07 -12.50 -10.19
N TYR A 132 31.21 -12.15 -9.61
CA TYR A 132 31.74 -10.79 -9.62
C TYR A 132 33.18 -10.79 -10.09
N ARG A 133 33.44 -10.06 -11.20
CA ARG A 133 34.77 -9.95 -11.84
C ARG A 133 35.44 -11.32 -12.10
N GLY A 134 34.67 -12.26 -12.66
CA GLY A 134 35.15 -13.60 -12.99
C GLY A 134 35.36 -14.54 -11.79
N LYS A 135 35.02 -14.11 -10.57
CA LYS A 135 35.10 -14.94 -9.36
C LYS A 135 33.70 -15.23 -8.82
N CYS A 136 33.46 -16.47 -8.44
CA CYS A 136 32.20 -16.92 -7.83
C CYS A 136 32.30 -16.77 -6.32
N TYR A 137 31.33 -16.08 -5.71
CA TYR A 137 31.24 -15.89 -4.27
C TYR A 137 29.95 -16.52 -3.75
N LEU A 138 30.05 -17.31 -2.69
CA LEU A 138 28.90 -17.82 -1.97
C LEU A 138 28.47 -16.80 -0.92
N ARG A 139 27.17 -16.54 -0.84
CA ARG A 139 26.61 -15.70 0.22
C ARG A 139 26.54 -16.48 1.52
N LYS A 140 27.11 -15.94 2.59
CA LYS A 140 27.11 -16.56 3.93
C LYS A 140 25.99 -16.06 4.83
N ASP A 141 25.68 -14.78 4.74
CA ASP A 141 24.69 -14.11 5.58
C ASP A 141 23.75 -13.22 4.73
N GLY A 142 22.53 -13.03 5.24
CA GLY A 142 21.50 -12.29 4.56
C GLY A 142 20.87 -13.02 3.36
N LEU A 143 19.95 -12.32 2.71
CA LEU A 143 19.12 -12.79 1.62
C LEU A 143 19.46 -12.04 0.31
N HIS A 144 19.26 -12.70 -0.83
CA HIS A 144 19.47 -12.07 -2.13
C HIS A 144 18.27 -11.21 -2.54
N GLN A 145 18.49 -9.91 -2.67
CA GLN A 145 17.45 -9.03 -3.20
C GLN A 145 17.05 -9.44 -4.62
N GLY A 146 15.74 -9.59 -4.84
CA GLY A 146 15.19 -9.99 -6.13
C GLY A 146 14.97 -11.49 -6.31
N THR A 147 15.34 -12.35 -5.35
CA THR A 147 14.89 -13.75 -5.36
C THR A 147 13.43 -13.86 -4.89
N PRO A 148 12.65 -14.83 -5.40
CA PRO A 148 11.21 -14.89 -5.12
C PRO A 148 10.84 -15.10 -3.65
N LEU A 149 11.67 -15.77 -2.83
CA LEU A 149 11.32 -16.06 -1.43
C LEU A 149 11.84 -15.00 -0.45
N SER A 150 12.84 -14.20 -0.84
CA SER A 150 13.49 -13.23 0.05
C SER A 150 12.51 -12.32 0.81
N SER A 151 11.52 -11.73 0.13
CA SER A 151 10.55 -10.85 0.80
C SER A 151 9.70 -11.58 1.83
N VAL A 152 9.24 -12.78 1.51
CA VAL A 152 8.45 -13.62 2.43
C VAL A 152 9.28 -14.06 3.63
N LEU A 153 10.55 -14.39 3.42
CA LEU A 153 11.47 -14.77 4.49
C LEU A 153 11.79 -13.60 5.41
N VAL A 154 11.96 -12.39 4.85
CA VAL A 154 12.09 -11.13 5.63
C VAL A 154 10.83 -10.86 6.45
N ASP A 155 9.65 -11.07 5.89
CA ASP A 155 8.40 -10.88 6.63
C ASP A 155 8.30 -11.86 7.80
N LEU A 156 8.59 -13.15 7.58
CA LEU A 156 8.54 -14.17 8.63
C LEU A 156 9.48 -13.86 9.79
N ILE A 157 10.71 -13.43 9.52
CA ILE A 157 11.71 -13.18 10.56
C ILE A 157 11.42 -11.90 11.33
N TYR A 158 10.87 -10.86 10.71
CA TYR A 158 10.46 -9.65 11.42
C TYR A 158 9.12 -9.79 12.13
N ASP A 159 8.24 -10.67 11.67
CA ASP A 159 7.09 -11.09 12.46
C ASP A 159 7.54 -11.80 13.74
N ASP A 160 8.53 -12.68 13.64
CA ASP A 160 9.14 -13.34 14.81
C ASP A 160 9.82 -12.33 15.74
N LEU A 161 10.44 -11.28 15.20
CA LEU A 161 11.01 -10.17 15.98
C LEU A 161 9.93 -9.50 16.82
N LEU A 162 8.84 -9.07 16.19
CA LEU A 162 7.77 -8.38 16.90
C LEU A 162 7.11 -9.28 17.97
N GLU A 163 6.98 -10.58 17.73
CA GLU A 163 6.47 -11.52 18.75
C GLU A 163 7.48 -11.82 19.87
N SER A 164 8.78 -11.74 19.61
CA SER A 164 9.83 -12.13 20.56
C SER A 164 10.19 -11.04 21.58
N TYR A 165 10.06 -9.76 21.22
CA TYR A 165 10.44 -8.67 22.13
C TYR A 165 9.25 -8.23 23.00
N PRO A 166 9.36 -8.27 24.35
CA PRO A 166 8.30 -7.84 25.26
C PRO A 166 7.83 -6.40 25.03
N ALA A 167 8.72 -5.55 24.50
CA ALA A 167 8.39 -4.16 24.17
C ALA A 167 7.27 -4.03 23.13
N PHE A 168 6.98 -5.06 22.33
CA PHE A 168 5.87 -5.04 21.36
C PHE A 168 4.67 -5.89 21.81
N THR A 169 4.85 -6.80 22.77
CA THR A 169 3.83 -7.79 23.16
C THR A 169 3.27 -7.59 24.57
N SER A 170 3.89 -6.74 25.39
CA SER A 170 3.40 -6.42 26.73
C SER A 170 2.01 -5.77 26.68
N THR A 171 1.20 -6.09 27.70
CA THR A 171 -0.12 -5.50 27.95
C THR A 171 -0.08 -4.37 28.98
N ASP A 172 1.11 -4.00 29.47
CA ASP A 172 1.28 -2.99 30.52
C ASP A 172 1.00 -1.57 30.02
N ASP A 173 1.16 -1.33 28.72
CA ASP A 173 0.94 -0.05 28.07
C ASP A 173 -0.41 0.00 27.34
N PRO A 174 -0.98 1.20 27.12
CA PRO A 174 -2.10 1.36 26.20
C PRO A 174 -1.74 0.76 24.84
N LYS A 175 -2.63 -0.08 24.31
CA LYS A 175 -2.43 -0.83 23.06
C LYS A 175 -1.91 0.10 21.95
N PRO A 176 -0.64 -0.03 21.52
CA PRO A 176 -0.08 0.81 20.48
C PRO A 176 -0.58 0.35 19.10
N LEU A 177 -0.56 1.26 18.14
CA LEU A 177 -0.58 0.92 16.73
C LEU A 177 0.85 0.59 16.30
N ILE A 178 1.06 -0.59 15.72
CA ILE A 178 2.33 -1.00 15.12
C ILE A 178 2.03 -1.38 13.67
N ILE A 179 2.67 -0.70 12.73
CA ILE A 179 2.61 -1.01 11.31
C ILE A 179 4.03 -1.27 10.83
N ARG A 180 4.24 -2.41 10.19
CA ARG A 180 5.49 -2.78 9.51
C ARG A 180 5.19 -3.00 8.04
N LEU A 181 6.01 -2.44 7.16
CA LEU A 181 6.05 -2.80 5.75
C LEU A 181 7.51 -3.06 5.38
N VAL A 182 7.86 -4.33 5.23
CA VAL A 182 9.25 -4.78 5.03
C VAL A 182 10.13 -4.30 6.19
N ASP A 183 10.99 -3.31 5.95
CA ASP A 183 11.98 -2.72 6.85
C ASP A 183 11.55 -1.41 7.50
N ASP A 184 10.48 -0.79 7.00
CA ASP A 184 9.88 0.42 7.54
C ASP A 184 8.92 0.08 8.69
N PHE A 185 9.15 0.68 9.87
CA PHE A 185 8.32 0.54 11.06
C PHE A 185 7.69 1.89 11.43
N LEU A 186 6.41 1.84 11.81
CA LEU A 186 5.64 2.96 12.35
C LEU A 186 4.93 2.51 13.62
N ILE A 187 5.25 3.16 14.73
CA ILE A 187 4.63 2.91 16.03
C ILE A 187 3.97 4.19 16.52
N VAL A 188 2.69 4.10 16.89
CA VAL A 188 1.91 5.21 17.44
C VAL A 188 1.29 4.78 18.76
N SER A 189 1.43 5.58 19.81
CA SER A 189 0.89 5.29 21.13
C SER A 189 0.51 6.57 21.88
N PRO A 190 -0.52 6.57 22.73
CA PRO A 190 -0.78 7.67 23.65
C PRO A 190 0.24 7.75 24.80
N SER A 191 1.08 6.71 25.00
CA SER A 191 2.10 6.68 26.05
C SER A 191 3.46 7.17 25.52
N LYS A 192 3.90 8.34 25.96
CA LYS A 192 5.25 8.86 25.65
C LYS A 192 6.34 7.95 26.21
N THR A 193 6.16 7.48 27.44
CA THR A 193 7.14 6.63 28.14
C THR A 193 7.33 5.30 27.41
N TYR A 194 6.27 4.75 26.82
CA TYR A 194 6.35 3.59 25.94
C TYR A 194 7.22 3.87 24.70
N ILE A 195 6.92 4.96 23.98
CA ILE A 195 7.68 5.35 22.79
C ILE A 195 9.16 5.60 23.10
N ASP A 196 9.46 6.29 24.20
CA ASP A 196 10.85 6.57 24.62
C ASP A 196 11.61 5.29 24.99
N ARG A 197 10.96 4.34 25.68
CA ARG A 197 11.55 3.02 25.99
C ARG A 197 11.81 2.22 24.73
N LEU A 198 10.83 2.17 23.82
CA LEU A 198 10.96 1.44 22.57
C LEU A 198 12.05 2.04 21.67
N HIS A 199 12.14 3.37 21.62
CA HIS A 199 13.20 4.06 20.90
C HIS A 199 14.59 3.71 21.43
N LYS A 200 14.78 3.72 22.77
CA LYS A 200 16.04 3.28 23.38
C LYS A 200 16.38 1.83 23.02
N LEU A 201 15.39 0.92 23.07
CA LEU A 201 15.59 -0.46 22.65
C LEU A 201 16.02 -0.55 21.17
N ALA A 202 15.31 0.15 20.30
CA ALA A 202 15.59 0.17 18.86
C ALA A 202 17.02 0.71 18.57
N GLN A 203 17.47 1.73 19.30
CA GLN A 203 18.83 2.27 19.21
C GLN A 203 19.90 1.25 19.60
N THR A 204 19.63 0.36 20.56
CA THR A 204 20.54 -0.74 20.92
C THR A 204 20.55 -1.89 19.92
N GLY A 205 19.59 -1.90 18.99
CA GLY A 205 19.40 -2.95 17.99
C GLY A 205 18.69 -4.19 18.54
N PHE A 206 18.17 -4.99 17.61
CA PHE A 206 17.50 -6.26 17.89
C PHE A 206 18.49 -7.42 17.69
N LYS A 207 19.40 -7.60 18.66
CA LYS A 207 20.55 -8.51 18.60
C LYS A 207 20.19 -9.93 18.15
N ASN A 208 19.11 -10.51 18.66
CA ASN A 208 18.65 -11.87 18.33
C ASN A 208 18.23 -12.06 16.86
N PHE A 209 18.13 -10.96 16.11
CA PHE A 209 17.71 -10.92 14.72
C PHE A 209 18.76 -10.24 13.83
N ASN A 210 19.93 -9.90 14.40
CA ASN A 210 20.97 -9.14 13.73
C ASN A 210 20.43 -7.89 12.99
N ALA A 211 19.46 -7.22 13.60
CA ALA A 211 18.76 -6.10 12.98
C ALA A 211 19.11 -4.81 13.72
N HIS A 212 19.53 -3.78 12.98
CA HIS A 212 19.94 -2.48 13.50
C HIS A 212 19.13 -1.40 12.80
N ILE A 213 18.69 -0.39 13.54
CA ILE A 213 17.98 0.74 12.92
C ILE A 213 18.95 1.65 12.18
N ASN A 214 18.50 2.26 11.09
CA ASN A 214 19.22 3.32 10.41
C ASN A 214 19.04 4.64 11.18
N PRO A 215 20.08 5.20 11.84
CA PRO A 215 19.94 6.39 12.69
C PRO A 215 19.46 7.63 11.92
N GLN A 216 19.73 7.72 10.61
CA GLN A 216 19.33 8.85 9.77
C GLN A 216 17.85 8.81 9.38
N LYS A 217 17.20 7.66 9.53
CA LYS A 217 15.79 7.44 9.18
C LYS A 217 14.89 7.24 10.42
N VAL A 218 15.41 7.57 11.61
CA VAL A 218 14.61 7.59 12.82
C VAL A 218 13.86 8.91 12.89
N LEU A 219 12.55 8.85 13.18
CA LEU A 219 11.72 10.02 13.42
C LEU A 219 10.92 9.80 14.69
N LEU A 220 11.06 10.76 15.61
CA LEU A 220 10.20 10.91 16.78
C LEU A 220 9.29 12.11 16.57
N SER A 221 8.00 11.95 16.87
CA SER A 221 7.05 13.04 16.80
C SER A 221 5.98 12.94 17.88
N SER A 222 5.27 14.05 18.09
CA SER A 222 4.13 14.16 18.99
C SER A 222 3.03 14.99 18.36
N SER A 223 1.76 14.63 18.59
CA SER A 223 0.59 15.40 18.19
C SER A 223 0.60 16.82 18.79
N ALA A 224 1.27 17.06 19.91
CA ALA A 224 1.36 18.38 20.52
C ALA A 224 2.26 19.36 19.75
N SER A 225 3.16 18.84 18.89
CA SER A 225 4.10 19.66 18.12
C SER A 225 3.51 20.05 16.76
N GLU A 226 3.34 21.35 16.53
CA GLU A 226 2.82 21.88 15.25
C GLU A 226 3.75 21.62 14.07
N ALA A 227 5.07 21.66 14.29
CA ALA A 227 6.06 21.48 13.23
C ALA A 227 6.16 20.05 12.69
N SER A 228 5.65 19.06 13.42
CA SER A 228 5.86 17.63 13.10
C SER A 228 4.55 16.82 13.08
N THR A 229 3.41 17.50 12.90
CA THR A 229 2.10 16.84 12.90
C THR A 229 1.88 15.93 11.69
N ASN A 230 2.43 16.27 10.51
CA ASN A 230 2.28 15.49 9.29
C ASN A 230 3.53 14.64 9.04
N ILE A 231 3.36 13.34 8.89
CA ILE A 231 4.46 12.38 8.86
C ILE A 231 4.34 11.50 7.62
N SER A 232 5.44 11.37 6.88
CA SER A 232 5.49 10.49 5.70
C SER A 232 5.88 9.07 6.08
N PHE A 233 5.09 8.09 5.63
CA PHE A 233 5.33 6.65 5.82
C PHE A 233 4.86 5.87 4.60
N CYS A 234 5.74 5.07 3.99
CA CYS A 234 5.45 4.27 2.78
C CYS A 234 4.76 5.06 1.65
N ALA A 235 5.24 6.28 1.39
CA ALA A 235 4.69 7.22 0.40
C ALA A 235 3.25 7.69 0.68
N LEU A 236 2.77 7.50 1.91
CA LEU A 236 1.57 8.11 2.47
C LEU A 236 1.96 9.24 3.42
N GLN A 237 1.03 10.15 3.66
CA GLN A 237 1.10 11.15 4.69
C GLN A 237 0.08 10.82 5.77
N LEU A 238 0.48 10.95 7.03
CA LEU A 238 -0.35 10.74 8.21
C LEU A 238 -0.35 12.01 9.06
N ASN A 239 -1.52 12.55 9.38
CA ASN A 239 -1.66 13.60 10.37
C ASN A 239 -1.81 12.97 11.77
N LEU A 240 -0.86 13.23 12.67
CA LEU A 240 -0.84 12.61 13.98
C LEU A 240 -1.92 13.15 14.96
N LYS A 241 -2.46 14.35 14.71
CA LYS A 241 -3.55 14.92 15.52
C LYS A 241 -4.91 14.32 15.14
N THR A 242 -5.15 14.12 13.85
CA THR A 242 -6.47 13.69 13.33
C THR A 242 -6.52 12.23 12.87
N LEU A 243 -5.35 11.58 12.77
CA LEU A 243 -5.14 10.26 12.16
C LEU A 243 -5.66 10.16 10.72
N GLU A 244 -5.73 11.29 10.03
CA GLU A 244 -6.09 11.35 8.61
C GLU A 244 -4.90 10.97 7.72
N VAL A 245 -5.21 10.33 6.59
CA VAL A 245 -4.20 9.76 5.70
C VAL A 245 -4.48 10.17 4.25
N TRP A 246 -3.45 10.64 3.56
CA TRP A 246 -3.54 10.92 2.12
C TRP A 246 -2.24 10.55 1.41
N LYS A 247 -2.22 10.69 0.09
CA LYS A 247 -1.03 10.48 -0.75
C LYS A 247 -0.87 11.64 -1.72
N ASP A 248 0.32 12.24 -1.71
CA ASP A 248 0.61 13.39 -2.58
C ASP A 248 0.83 12.93 -4.03
N HIS A 249 0.47 13.77 -5.00
CA HIS A 249 0.55 13.49 -6.43
C HIS A 249 1.99 13.15 -6.88
N SER A 250 2.98 13.76 -6.21
CA SER A 250 4.43 13.54 -6.43
C SER A 250 4.89 12.13 -6.08
N SER A 251 4.14 11.44 -5.20
CA SER A 251 4.42 10.05 -4.78
C SER A 251 3.84 9.01 -5.73
N TYR A 252 3.11 9.44 -6.76
CA TYR A 252 2.63 8.56 -7.83
C TYR A 252 3.49 8.67 -9.07
N ASN A 253 3.73 7.54 -9.74
CA ASN A 253 4.42 7.53 -11.02
C ASN A 253 3.59 8.25 -12.09
N VAL A 254 4.26 9.13 -12.85
CA VAL A 254 3.71 9.73 -14.08
C VAL A 254 3.99 8.78 -15.25
N ILE A 255 2.94 8.36 -15.95
CA ILE A 255 3.10 7.44 -17.09
C ILE A 255 3.33 8.25 -18.37
N GLY A 256 4.46 8.05 -19.04
CA GLY A 256 4.83 8.84 -20.22
C GLY A 256 5.23 8.06 -21.49
N THR A 257 5.38 6.73 -21.43
CA THR A 257 6.06 5.95 -22.48
C THR A 257 5.25 4.79 -23.05
N VAL A 258 3.93 4.90 -23.08
CA VAL A 258 3.07 3.85 -23.66
C VAL A 258 2.69 4.21 -25.10
N PHE A 259 3.13 3.40 -26.06
CA PHE A 259 2.67 3.47 -27.44
C PHE A 259 1.33 2.72 -27.58
N GLY A 260 0.32 3.40 -28.11
CA GLY A 260 -0.98 2.80 -28.37
C GLY A 260 -1.97 3.77 -29.02
N PRO A 261 -3.12 3.26 -29.52
CA PRO A 261 -4.23 4.08 -29.95
C PRO A 261 -4.79 4.95 -28.81
N SER A 262 -5.33 6.13 -29.12
CA SER A 262 -5.85 7.07 -28.11
C SER A 262 -6.86 6.44 -27.15
N LYS A 263 -7.74 5.56 -27.66
CA LYS A 263 -8.72 4.82 -26.85
C LYS A 263 -8.08 3.98 -25.74
N GLN A 264 -6.96 3.29 -26.04
CA GLN A 264 -6.25 2.50 -25.04
C GLN A 264 -5.59 3.38 -23.97
N LEU A 265 -5.09 4.56 -24.37
CA LEU A 265 -4.50 5.52 -23.44
C LEU A 265 -5.55 6.09 -22.47
N TYR A 266 -6.74 6.43 -22.96
CA TYR A 266 -7.86 6.86 -22.12
C TYR A 266 -8.29 5.76 -21.13
N ASN A 267 -8.47 4.53 -21.61
CA ASN A 267 -8.80 3.39 -20.73
C ASN A 267 -7.71 3.16 -19.68
N LYS A 268 -6.43 3.34 -20.04
CA LYS A 268 -5.31 3.23 -19.11
C LYS A 268 -5.37 4.31 -18.03
N LEU A 269 -5.66 5.55 -18.40
CA LEU A 269 -5.82 6.66 -17.44
C LEU A 269 -7.01 6.47 -16.52
N LEU A 270 -8.15 5.99 -17.04
CA LEU A 270 -9.31 5.63 -16.22
C LEU A 270 -8.98 4.54 -15.22
N TRP A 271 -8.29 3.48 -15.66
CA TRP A 271 -7.85 2.41 -14.77
C TRP A 271 -6.90 2.93 -13.67
N ILE A 272 -5.97 3.83 -14.01
CA ILE A 272 -5.07 4.45 -13.03
C ILE A 272 -5.86 5.27 -12.00
N PHE A 273 -6.81 6.07 -12.47
CA PHE A 273 -7.67 6.88 -11.61
C PHE A 273 -8.42 5.99 -10.61
N GLU A 274 -9.08 4.95 -11.13
CA GLU A 274 -9.82 3.96 -10.34
C GLU A 274 -8.93 3.24 -9.32
N MET A 275 -7.78 2.74 -9.75
CA MET A 275 -6.79 2.12 -8.85
C MET A 275 -6.38 3.03 -7.69
N ARG A 276 -6.33 4.35 -7.90
CA ARG A 276 -5.94 5.33 -6.87
C ARG A 276 -7.08 5.67 -5.92
N LEU A 277 -8.32 5.64 -6.39
CA LEU A 277 -9.50 5.78 -5.52
C LEU A 277 -9.64 4.58 -4.56
N SER A 278 -9.23 3.39 -5.00
CA SER A 278 -9.28 2.15 -4.21
C SER A 278 -8.33 2.08 -3.00
N TYR A 279 -7.58 3.16 -2.70
CA TYR A 279 -6.72 3.27 -1.51
C TYR A 279 -7.53 3.46 -0.21
N ASN A 280 -8.87 3.46 -0.26
CA ASN A 280 -9.77 3.69 0.90
C ASN A 280 -9.55 5.03 1.62
N MET A 281 -8.96 6.00 0.93
CA MET A 281 -8.73 7.35 1.44
C MET A 281 -9.97 8.25 1.32
N LEU A 282 -11.03 7.75 0.67
CA LEU A 282 -12.35 8.38 0.61
C LEU A 282 -13.33 7.71 1.58
N ASP A 283 -12.83 7.19 2.71
CA ASP A 283 -13.66 6.63 3.78
C ASP A 283 -13.90 7.69 4.85
N TYR A 284 -15.18 7.98 5.15
CA TYR A 284 -15.57 8.98 6.16
C TYR A 284 -15.06 8.65 7.57
N ARG A 285 -14.77 7.37 7.86
CA ARG A 285 -14.21 6.91 9.14
C ARG A 285 -12.73 7.27 9.25
N LEU A 286 -12.04 7.38 8.11
CA LEU A 286 -10.64 7.75 8.05
C LEU A 286 -10.47 9.27 7.96
N ASN A 287 -11.07 9.87 6.93
CA ASN A 287 -10.80 11.23 6.50
C ASN A 287 -12.06 12.11 6.55
N SER A 288 -11.85 13.36 6.98
CA SER A 288 -12.80 14.45 6.79
C SER A 288 -13.05 14.75 5.31
N TRP A 289 -14.06 15.57 5.04
CA TRP A 289 -14.37 16.00 3.69
C TRP A 289 -13.25 16.84 3.07
N GLU A 290 -12.59 17.65 3.89
CA GLU A 290 -11.46 18.50 3.52
C GLU A 290 -10.30 17.63 3.03
N THR A 291 -9.94 16.59 3.78
CA THR A 291 -8.88 15.66 3.39
C THR A 291 -9.29 14.77 2.21
N ALA A 292 -10.54 14.32 2.13
CA ALA A 292 -11.04 13.59 0.97
C ALA A 292 -10.99 14.43 -0.31
N SER A 293 -11.37 15.72 -0.24
CA SER A 293 -11.28 16.66 -1.35
C SER A 293 -9.82 16.88 -1.78
N LYS A 294 -8.90 16.97 -0.80
CA LYS A 294 -7.46 17.01 -1.07
C LYS A 294 -7.00 15.75 -1.81
N VAL A 295 -7.39 14.56 -1.37
CA VAL A 295 -7.05 13.29 -2.04
C VAL A 295 -7.53 13.29 -3.49
N LEU A 296 -8.78 13.70 -3.76
CA LEU A 296 -9.30 13.79 -5.13
C LEU A 296 -8.48 14.74 -6.00
N LYS A 297 -8.06 15.89 -5.45
CA LYS A 297 -7.18 16.83 -6.14
C LYS A 297 -5.81 16.23 -6.46
N GLU A 298 -5.17 15.55 -5.50
CA GLU A 298 -3.87 14.90 -5.71
C GLU A 298 -3.94 13.80 -6.79
N ILE A 299 -5.01 13.01 -6.78
CA ILE A 299 -5.25 11.99 -7.82
C ILE A 299 -5.44 12.66 -9.20
N ALA A 300 -6.26 13.71 -9.27
CA ALA A 300 -6.52 14.45 -10.51
C ALA A 300 -5.24 15.08 -11.08
N LEU A 301 -4.40 15.69 -10.23
CA LEU A 301 -3.10 16.24 -10.61
C LEU A 301 -2.21 15.18 -11.26
N ASN A 302 -2.07 14.01 -10.65
CA ASN A 302 -1.22 12.99 -11.24
C ASN A 302 -1.82 12.40 -12.55
N VAL A 303 -3.15 12.25 -12.62
CA VAL A 303 -3.81 11.79 -13.85
C VAL A 303 -3.60 12.78 -14.99
N VAL A 304 -3.72 14.09 -14.75
CA VAL A 304 -3.48 15.08 -15.82
C VAL A 304 -2.00 15.16 -16.21
N HIS A 305 -1.06 15.02 -15.28
CA HIS A 305 0.37 14.92 -15.62
C HIS A 305 0.66 13.71 -16.51
N SER A 306 0.06 12.55 -16.21
CA SER A 306 0.17 11.36 -17.04
C SER A 306 -0.52 11.54 -18.40
N PHE A 307 -1.69 12.19 -18.44
CA PHE A 307 -2.40 12.52 -19.67
C PHE A 307 -1.54 13.44 -20.57
N ILE A 308 -0.97 14.51 -20.03
CA ILE A 308 -0.11 15.43 -20.78
C ILE A 308 1.10 14.71 -21.36
N ALA A 309 1.71 13.78 -20.62
CA ALA A 309 2.84 13.01 -21.09
C ALA A 309 2.44 12.06 -22.25
N LEU A 310 1.39 11.27 -22.07
CA LEU A 310 0.90 10.29 -23.05
C LEU A 310 0.38 10.93 -24.35
N PHE A 311 -0.24 12.11 -24.27
CA PHE A 311 -0.82 12.81 -25.42
C PHE A 311 0.07 13.92 -26.00
N SER A 312 1.31 14.04 -25.52
CA SER A 312 2.27 15.03 -26.02
C SER A 312 2.43 14.99 -27.55
N GLY A 313 2.53 13.79 -28.13
CA GLY A 313 2.66 13.54 -29.57
C GLY A 313 1.36 13.19 -30.32
N LYS A 314 0.18 13.29 -29.69
CA LYS A 314 -1.10 12.85 -30.30
C LYS A 314 -2.12 13.98 -30.34
N ASN A 315 -3.02 13.95 -31.32
CA ASN A 315 -4.15 14.88 -31.34
C ASN A 315 -5.22 14.41 -30.36
N VAL A 316 -5.82 15.38 -29.68
CA VAL A 316 -6.89 15.16 -28.71
C VAL A 316 -8.08 15.98 -29.13
N THR A 317 -9.23 15.33 -29.25
CA THR A 317 -10.51 15.99 -29.53
C THR A 317 -11.27 16.25 -28.23
N ASN A 318 -12.07 17.31 -28.21
CA ASN A 318 -12.97 17.64 -27.11
C ASN A 318 -13.97 16.51 -26.82
N GLU A 319 -14.50 15.85 -27.85
CA GLU A 319 -15.48 14.76 -27.68
C GLU A 319 -14.90 13.58 -26.88
N ALA A 320 -13.70 13.12 -27.25
CA ALA A 320 -13.03 12.02 -26.54
C ALA A 320 -12.65 12.43 -25.11
N PHE A 321 -12.25 13.68 -24.91
CA PHE A 321 -11.95 14.21 -23.58
C PHE A 321 -13.21 14.32 -22.71
N LYS A 322 -14.35 14.73 -23.28
CA LYS A 322 -15.65 14.80 -22.60
C LYS A 322 -16.10 13.41 -22.13
N GLU A 323 -16.00 12.40 -22.99
CA GLU A 323 -16.30 11.01 -22.63
C GLU A 323 -15.38 10.52 -21.49
N PHE A 324 -14.09 10.85 -21.55
CA PHE A 324 -13.15 10.55 -20.48
C PHE A 324 -13.53 11.21 -19.15
N MET A 325 -13.91 12.49 -19.17
CA MET A 325 -14.35 13.22 -17.97
C MET A 325 -15.63 12.65 -17.39
N PHE A 326 -16.62 12.31 -18.23
CA PHE A 326 -17.84 11.64 -17.79
C PHE A 326 -17.53 10.33 -17.03
N ASN A 327 -16.63 9.52 -17.58
CA ASN A 327 -16.19 8.26 -16.96
C ASN A 327 -15.43 8.46 -15.64
N ILE A 328 -14.69 9.57 -15.48
CA ILE A 328 -14.08 9.96 -14.21
C ILE A 328 -15.17 10.28 -13.18
N TYR A 329 -16.17 11.10 -13.56
CA TYR A 329 -17.25 11.51 -12.66
C TYR A 329 -18.06 10.31 -12.14
N LEU A 330 -18.40 9.37 -13.02
CA LEU A 330 -19.08 8.13 -12.60
C LEU A 330 -18.28 7.35 -11.55
N ARG A 331 -16.95 7.25 -11.71
CA ARG A 331 -16.09 6.55 -10.74
C ARG A 331 -16.04 7.27 -9.40
N VAL A 332 -16.00 8.60 -9.41
CA VAL A 332 -16.07 9.40 -8.17
C VAL A 332 -17.38 9.12 -7.45
N ASP A 333 -18.52 9.18 -8.14
CA ASP A 333 -19.83 8.97 -7.53
C ASP A 333 -19.97 7.55 -6.95
N LEU A 334 -19.50 6.54 -7.67
CA LEU A 334 -19.47 5.15 -7.20
C LEU A 334 -18.60 4.99 -5.93
N HIS A 335 -17.42 5.61 -5.90
CA HIS A 335 -16.53 5.54 -4.74
C HIS A 335 -17.06 6.33 -3.53
N LEU A 336 -17.62 7.53 -3.75
CA LEU A 336 -18.26 8.30 -2.68
C LEU A 336 -19.47 7.53 -2.09
N SER A 337 -20.24 6.85 -2.94
CA SER A 337 -21.38 6.05 -2.52
C SER A 337 -20.96 4.82 -1.72
N SER A 338 -19.97 4.06 -2.21
CA SER A 338 -19.50 2.84 -1.53
C SER A 338 -18.85 3.11 -0.18
N MET A 339 -18.40 4.35 0.07
CA MET A 339 -17.73 4.76 1.30
C MET A 339 -18.59 5.69 2.19
N ASN A 340 -19.91 5.75 1.97
CA ASN A 340 -20.84 6.60 2.75
C ASN A 340 -20.44 8.10 2.81
N MET A 341 -19.76 8.60 1.78
CA MET A 341 -19.40 10.01 1.64
C MET A 341 -20.27 10.76 0.64
N TYR A 342 -21.22 10.07 0.00
CA TYR A 342 -22.06 10.66 -1.05
C TYR A 342 -23.08 11.66 -0.51
N SER A 343 -23.12 12.82 -1.16
CA SER A 343 -24.25 13.74 -1.18
C SER A 343 -24.20 14.48 -2.52
N ALA A 344 -25.32 15.01 -3.00
CA ALA A 344 -25.35 15.76 -4.26
C ALA A 344 -24.33 16.91 -4.27
N GLU A 345 -24.24 17.67 -3.17
CA GLU A 345 -23.28 18.75 -3.00
C GLU A 345 -21.81 18.27 -3.09
N LYS A 346 -21.48 17.18 -2.39
CA LYS A 346 -20.13 16.60 -2.40
C LYS A 346 -19.75 16.02 -3.76
N SER A 347 -20.70 15.39 -4.46
CA SER A 347 -20.52 14.90 -5.83
C SER A 347 -20.22 16.06 -6.78
N THR A 348 -21.10 17.07 -6.82
CA THR A 348 -20.91 18.28 -7.64
C THR A 348 -19.58 18.96 -7.35
N SER A 349 -19.25 19.16 -6.07
CA SER A 349 -18.00 19.80 -5.65
C SER A 349 -16.77 18.99 -6.07
N SER A 350 -16.82 17.66 -5.98
CA SER A 350 -15.74 16.77 -6.41
C SER A 350 -15.50 16.85 -7.92
N LYS A 351 -16.58 16.74 -8.71
CA LYS A 351 -16.52 16.82 -10.17
C LYS A 351 -15.96 18.17 -10.62
N GLN A 352 -16.42 19.27 -9.99
CA GLN A 352 -15.91 20.62 -10.26
C GLN A 352 -14.43 20.76 -9.88
N LEU A 353 -14.02 20.25 -8.72
CA LEU A 353 -12.63 20.29 -8.27
C LEU A 353 -11.69 19.56 -9.23
N ILE A 354 -12.07 18.34 -9.63
CA ILE A 354 -11.30 17.53 -10.57
C ILE A 354 -11.19 18.22 -11.92
N LEU A 355 -12.32 18.68 -12.49
CA LEU A 355 -12.32 19.38 -13.77
C LEU A 355 -11.41 20.62 -13.72
N THR A 356 -11.57 21.45 -12.69
CA THR A 356 -10.77 22.68 -12.54
C THR A 356 -9.28 22.35 -12.45
N THR A 357 -8.93 21.34 -11.65
CA THR A 357 -7.54 20.88 -11.50
C THR A 357 -6.94 20.40 -12.83
N ILE A 358 -7.69 19.62 -13.60
CA ILE A 358 -7.23 19.12 -14.91
C ILE A 358 -7.08 20.28 -15.90
N ILE A 359 -8.09 21.14 -16.02
CA ILE A 359 -8.08 22.28 -16.96
C ILE A 359 -6.94 23.24 -16.65
N ASP A 360 -6.66 23.54 -15.38
CA ASP A 360 -5.56 24.43 -15.00
C ASP A 360 -4.19 23.88 -15.43
N GLN A 361 -3.98 22.57 -15.34
CA GLN A 361 -2.75 21.94 -15.84
C GLN A 361 -2.70 21.91 -17.38
N LEU A 362 -3.83 21.70 -18.06
CA LEU A 362 -3.88 21.75 -19.53
C LEU A 362 -3.64 23.17 -20.09
N ARG A 363 -4.05 24.22 -19.36
CA ARG A 363 -3.79 25.62 -19.73
C ARG A 363 -2.30 25.94 -19.84
N LEU A 364 -1.44 25.26 -19.07
CA LEU A 364 0.01 25.39 -19.18
C LEU A 364 0.56 24.93 -20.54
N LYS A 365 -0.22 24.15 -21.30
CA LYS A 365 0.08 23.72 -22.68
C LYS A 365 -1.04 24.11 -23.65
N LYS A 366 -1.49 25.37 -23.55
CA LYS A 366 -2.64 25.91 -24.30
C LYS A 366 -2.64 25.59 -25.79
N SER A 367 -1.49 25.73 -26.47
CA SER A 367 -1.37 25.48 -27.91
C SER A 367 -1.70 24.02 -28.29
N LYS A 368 -1.44 23.07 -27.38
CA LYS A 368 -1.67 21.64 -27.64
C LYS A 368 -3.11 21.21 -27.38
N PHE A 369 -3.74 21.78 -26.35
CA PHE A 369 -5.06 21.36 -25.87
C PHE A 369 -6.15 22.41 -26.12
N GLN A 370 -5.96 23.26 -27.13
CA GLN A 370 -6.86 24.38 -27.42
C GLN A 370 -8.31 23.92 -27.63
N ASP A 371 -8.52 22.83 -28.36
CA ASP A 371 -9.87 22.28 -28.62
C ASP A 371 -10.63 21.92 -27.34
N ILE A 372 -9.94 21.36 -26.33
CA ILE A 372 -10.54 21.11 -25.01
C ILE A 372 -10.81 22.44 -24.30
N LEU A 373 -9.83 23.37 -24.33
CA LEU A 373 -9.90 24.62 -23.58
C LEU A 373 -10.98 25.59 -24.10
N THR A 374 -11.32 25.53 -25.38
CA THR A 374 -12.43 26.30 -25.97
C THR A 374 -13.79 25.72 -25.60
N ASN A 375 -13.87 24.41 -25.38
CA ASN A 375 -15.12 23.68 -25.18
C ASN A 375 -15.31 23.15 -23.74
N VAL A 376 -14.61 23.73 -22.76
CA VAL A 376 -14.66 23.30 -21.33
C VAL A 376 -16.08 23.26 -20.78
N ASN A 377 -16.98 24.13 -21.27
CA ASN A 377 -18.36 24.16 -20.83
C ASN A 377 -19.08 22.84 -21.09
N ASP A 378 -18.72 22.08 -22.12
CA ASP A 378 -19.30 20.76 -22.39
C ASP A 378 -19.01 19.76 -21.26
N SER A 379 -17.83 19.84 -20.67
CA SER A 379 -17.42 19.02 -19.52
C SER A 379 -17.99 19.53 -18.20
N LYS A 380 -18.35 20.82 -18.11
CA LYS A 380 -19.06 21.40 -16.96
C LYS A 380 -20.52 20.98 -16.92
N LEU A 381 -21.19 20.92 -18.07
CA LEU A 381 -22.59 20.48 -18.17
C LEU A 381 -22.79 19.06 -17.63
N LEU A 382 -21.75 18.22 -17.71
CA LEU A 382 -21.74 16.86 -17.15
C LEU A 382 -21.71 16.81 -15.62
N ILE A 383 -21.45 17.91 -14.90
CA ILE A 383 -21.31 17.91 -13.44
C ILE A 383 -22.67 17.69 -12.74
N GLY A 384 -23.75 18.20 -13.33
CA GLY A 384 -25.12 18.08 -12.83
C GLY A 384 -25.85 16.80 -13.27
N LEU A 385 -25.17 15.98 -14.08
CA LEU A 385 -25.58 14.62 -14.45
C LEU A 385 -24.91 13.62 -13.50
#